data_AF-A0A7W4DSX2-F1
#
_entry.id   AF-A0A7W4DSX2-F1
#
_cell.length_a   1.000
_cell.length_b   1.000
_cell.length_c   1.000
_cell.angle_alpha   90.00
_cell.angle_beta   90.00
_cell.angle_gamma   90.00
#
_symmetry.space_group_name_H-M   'P 1'
#
loop_
_entity.id
_entity.type
_entity.pdbx_description
1 polymer ?
#
loop_
_entity_poly.entity_id
_entity_poly.type
_entity_poly.pdbx_seq_one_letter_code
_entity_poly.pdbx_strand_id
1 'polypeptide(L)'
;MTKALYRKYRPLKLADVVGQDDTIRQLQTQLTNQKISHGYLFVGARGCGKTSVARIFAHEINHFDYQLEDNYVDIIEIDAAVFTMVENIRELRDKAMLAPTTGKYKVYIIDEIHMLSKNAFNALLKILEEPPEHIVFIFATTNPEKIPATILSRVQIFHFKLADKSIMQPFLENICQKEGINIEKDALSLLIEQGGGSFRDSLSILDQLSNLHPDKSTLITTEEVSSALGVPKQVLIQEILTSYEQENVNQIRSLVEELINQGNKAEGIATSLIKAIVQNPTAKNLHLIEKLYAVNGEFASAKLIVALILDHFKAAPITISAPSAPLIQAKNTPVNAQTPEVASAQATAETSIATESPAAEPAAPATPVTPTAPATQEESAKPSINPEIRERLVKISKSKITEKIQERAEIQNQQVQAEAITIPEAVVSGSGDFSAKGFLENIKNIAETLFVPLNKSYFAYKSNLLEIYPSAKVWFNILNSKNNLEVLKTAINGLNIIIMNPDEHKTPSTAVDFNQFSAGKLEATPKTDDTSLSAISDIMGNIQELEDSPF
;
A
#
# COMPACT_ATOMS: atom_id res chain seq x y z
N MET A 1 -9.25 -18.52 -33.32
CA MET A 1 -8.85 -17.17 -32.83
C MET A 1 -7.33 -17.10 -32.85
N THR A 2 -6.76 -15.94 -33.16
CA THR A 2 -5.31 -15.69 -32.99
C THR A 2 -4.97 -15.69 -31.50
N LYS A 3 -3.87 -16.36 -31.12
CA LYS A 3 -3.39 -16.44 -29.73
C LYS A 3 -2.52 -15.21 -29.44
N ALA A 4 -2.95 -14.39 -28.48
CA ALA A 4 -2.32 -13.10 -28.15
C ALA A 4 -0.80 -13.20 -27.97
N LEU A 5 -0.04 -12.17 -28.37
CA LEU A 5 1.42 -12.22 -28.50
C LEU A 5 2.12 -12.61 -27.19
N TYR A 6 1.68 -12.06 -26.05
CA TYR A 6 2.23 -12.41 -24.72
C TYR A 6 1.97 -13.87 -24.30
N ARG A 7 1.05 -14.58 -24.96
CA ARG A 7 0.82 -16.04 -24.81
C ARG A 7 1.54 -16.85 -25.89
N LYS A 8 1.68 -16.33 -27.10
CA LYS A 8 2.40 -16.97 -28.23
C LYS A 8 3.91 -17.00 -28.00
N TYR A 9 4.46 -15.94 -27.42
CA TYR A 9 5.88 -15.77 -27.12
C TYR A 9 6.22 -15.94 -25.63
N ARG A 10 5.45 -16.75 -24.89
CA ARG A 10 5.89 -17.21 -23.57
C ARG A 10 7.05 -18.20 -23.76
N PRO A 11 8.20 -18.05 -23.06
CA PRO A 11 9.29 -19.01 -23.12
C PRO A 11 8.85 -20.40 -22.64
N LEU A 12 9.44 -21.45 -23.21
CA LEU A 12 9.13 -22.85 -22.87
C LEU A 12 10.30 -23.57 -22.18
N LYS A 13 11.52 -23.07 -22.32
CA LYS A 13 12.74 -23.60 -21.68
C LYS A 13 13.47 -22.49 -20.93
N LEU A 14 14.27 -22.82 -19.93
CA LEU A 14 15.02 -21.80 -19.18
C LEU A 14 15.97 -20.99 -20.10
N ALA A 15 16.45 -21.59 -21.19
CA ALA A 15 17.28 -20.92 -22.20
C ALA A 15 16.54 -19.91 -23.10
N ASP A 16 15.19 -19.95 -23.15
CA ASP A 16 14.38 -19.00 -23.91
C ASP A 16 14.09 -17.70 -23.11
N VAL A 17 14.48 -17.65 -21.83
CA VAL A 17 14.12 -16.57 -20.91
C VAL A 17 15.10 -15.41 -21.04
N VAL A 18 14.63 -14.30 -21.60
CA VAL A 18 15.44 -13.10 -21.87
C VAL A 18 15.57 -12.23 -20.62
N GLY A 19 16.78 -11.70 -20.37
CA GLY A 19 17.02 -10.63 -19.39
C GLY A 19 17.02 -11.04 -17.90
N GLN A 20 17.18 -12.33 -17.59
CA GLN A 20 17.23 -12.86 -16.22
C GLN A 20 18.45 -13.77 -15.99
N ASP A 21 19.55 -13.51 -16.70
CA ASP A 21 20.67 -14.46 -16.91
C ASP A 21 21.28 -15.03 -15.63
N ASP A 22 21.45 -14.21 -14.59
CA ASP A 22 21.97 -14.66 -13.28
C ASP A 22 21.03 -15.66 -12.59
N THR A 23 19.73 -15.32 -12.54
CA THR A 23 18.67 -16.13 -11.92
C THR A 23 18.49 -17.45 -12.69
N ILE A 24 18.49 -17.40 -14.03
CA ILE A 24 18.41 -18.57 -14.90
C ILE A 24 19.63 -19.48 -14.72
N ARG A 25 20.84 -18.93 -14.70
CA ARG A 25 22.08 -19.69 -14.49
C ARG A 25 22.10 -20.40 -13.13
N GLN A 26 21.59 -19.75 -12.08
CA GLN A 26 21.49 -20.37 -10.75
C GLN A 26 20.49 -21.54 -10.73
N LEU A 27 19.30 -21.37 -11.32
CA LEU A 27 18.30 -22.45 -11.41
C LEU A 27 18.81 -23.63 -12.26
N GLN A 28 19.43 -23.36 -13.42
CA GLN A 28 20.10 -24.39 -14.24
C GLN A 28 21.20 -25.11 -13.46
N THR A 29 22.01 -24.39 -12.68
CA THR A 29 23.05 -24.98 -11.83
C THR A 29 22.46 -25.93 -10.78
N GLN A 30 21.30 -25.61 -10.19
CA GLN A 30 20.62 -26.49 -9.24
C GLN A 30 20.05 -27.75 -9.90
N LEU A 31 19.44 -27.61 -11.09
CA LEU A 31 18.97 -28.71 -11.93
C LEU A 31 20.12 -29.68 -12.27
N THR A 32 21.23 -29.17 -12.82
CA THR A 32 22.40 -30.00 -13.19
C THR A 32 23.01 -30.72 -11.99
N ASN A 33 23.05 -30.08 -10.82
CA ASN A 33 23.56 -30.70 -9.59
C ASN A 33 22.51 -31.55 -8.84
N GLN A 34 21.27 -31.63 -9.33
CA GLN A 34 20.11 -32.24 -8.66
C GLN A 34 19.86 -31.73 -7.22
N LYS A 35 20.28 -30.49 -6.92
CA LYS A 35 20.15 -29.86 -5.59
C LYS A 35 18.93 -28.95 -5.55
N ILE A 36 17.76 -29.57 -5.55
CA ILE A 36 16.46 -28.88 -5.51
C ILE A 36 16.08 -28.52 -4.07
N SER A 37 15.61 -27.30 -3.86
CA SER A 37 15.07 -26.82 -2.57
C SER A 37 13.62 -27.26 -2.40
N HIS A 38 13.18 -27.46 -1.16
CA HIS A 38 11.75 -27.61 -0.85
C HIS A 38 10.97 -26.28 -1.04
N GLY A 39 11.67 -25.14 -1.09
CA GLY A 39 11.07 -23.82 -1.14
C GLY A 39 11.87 -22.80 -1.96
N TYR A 40 11.18 -22.14 -2.89
CA TYR A 40 11.64 -21.06 -3.76
C TYR A 40 10.71 -19.86 -3.64
N LEU A 41 11.25 -18.64 -3.64
CA LEU A 41 10.49 -17.39 -3.70
C LEU A 41 11.02 -16.49 -4.81
N PHE A 42 10.19 -16.29 -5.84
CA PHE A 42 10.49 -15.45 -7.00
C PHE A 42 9.93 -14.04 -6.73
N VAL A 43 10.83 -13.06 -6.61
CA VAL A 43 10.52 -11.67 -6.27
C VAL A 43 10.79 -10.77 -7.47
N GLY A 44 9.87 -9.87 -7.79
CA GLY A 44 10.08 -8.88 -8.85
C GLY A 44 8.78 -8.28 -9.36
N ALA A 45 8.89 -7.25 -10.19
CA ALA A 45 7.75 -6.51 -10.74
C ALA A 45 6.75 -7.41 -11.52
N ARG A 46 5.62 -6.83 -11.91
CA ARG A 46 4.67 -7.51 -12.81
C ARG A 46 5.34 -7.74 -14.18
N GLY A 47 5.09 -8.90 -14.79
CA GLY A 47 5.48 -9.18 -16.18
C GLY A 47 6.98 -9.40 -16.47
N CYS A 48 7.86 -9.34 -15.47
CA CYS A 48 9.30 -9.65 -15.61
C CYS A 48 9.63 -11.15 -15.85
N GLY A 49 8.64 -12.05 -15.76
CA GLY A 49 8.77 -13.47 -16.12
C GLY A 49 8.55 -14.49 -15.00
N LYS A 50 8.39 -14.08 -13.74
CA LYS A 50 8.26 -14.95 -12.54
C LYS A 50 7.47 -16.24 -12.79
N THR A 51 6.19 -16.14 -13.12
CA THR A 51 5.26 -17.27 -13.30
C THR A 51 5.51 -18.09 -14.58
N SER A 52 6.25 -17.55 -15.55
CA SER A 52 6.72 -18.33 -16.70
C SER A 52 7.88 -19.23 -16.25
N VAL A 53 8.89 -18.65 -15.58
CA VAL A 53 10.05 -19.39 -15.06
C VAL A 53 9.64 -20.41 -14.00
N ALA A 54 8.66 -20.10 -13.15
CA ALA A 54 8.11 -21.04 -12.18
C ALA A 54 7.52 -22.30 -12.85
N ARG A 55 6.75 -22.15 -13.93
CA ARG A 55 6.21 -23.28 -14.70
C ARG A 55 7.33 -24.07 -15.37
N ILE A 56 8.24 -23.40 -16.08
CA ILE A 56 9.36 -24.06 -16.77
C ILE A 56 10.18 -24.89 -15.76
N PHE A 57 10.59 -24.28 -14.64
CA PHE A 57 11.36 -24.96 -13.60
C PHE A 57 10.60 -26.15 -12.99
N ALA A 58 9.28 -26.03 -12.75
CA ALA A 58 8.44 -27.13 -12.25
C ALA A 58 8.38 -28.35 -13.19
N HIS A 59 8.48 -28.13 -14.51
CA HIS A 59 8.55 -29.20 -15.49
C HIS A 59 9.98 -29.76 -15.60
N GLU A 60 11.00 -28.90 -15.64
CA GLU A 60 12.41 -29.32 -15.74
C GLU A 60 12.86 -30.15 -14.51
N ILE A 61 12.42 -29.86 -13.28
CA ILE A 61 12.71 -30.70 -12.08
C ILE A 61 12.03 -32.07 -12.09
N ASN A 62 10.96 -32.23 -12.88
CA ASN A 62 10.21 -33.48 -13.06
C ASN A 62 10.54 -34.21 -14.37
N HIS A 63 11.37 -33.60 -15.24
CA HIS A 63 11.67 -34.06 -16.59
C HIS A 63 10.41 -34.23 -17.48
N PHE A 64 9.38 -33.42 -17.22
CA PHE A 64 8.20 -33.32 -18.06
C PHE A 64 8.48 -32.42 -19.27
N ASP A 65 7.86 -32.71 -20.42
CA ASP A 65 7.85 -31.77 -21.54
C ASP A 65 6.89 -30.61 -21.23
N TYR A 66 7.36 -29.36 -21.35
CA TYR A 66 6.53 -28.20 -21.02
C TYR A 66 5.85 -27.64 -22.27
N GLN A 67 4.58 -28.00 -22.45
CA GLN A 67 3.72 -27.35 -23.45
C GLN A 67 2.70 -26.43 -22.77
N LEU A 68 2.31 -25.38 -23.47
CA LEU A 68 1.52 -24.26 -22.94
C LEU A 68 0.09 -24.61 -22.50
N GLU A 69 -0.37 -25.83 -22.77
CA GLU A 69 -1.76 -26.28 -22.59
C GLU A 69 -1.85 -27.64 -21.85
N ASP A 70 -0.71 -28.23 -21.45
CA ASP A 70 -0.65 -29.45 -20.64
C ASP A 70 -0.91 -29.17 -19.16
N ASN A 71 -1.64 -30.07 -18.49
CA ASN A 71 -1.90 -30.02 -17.05
C ASN A 71 -1.41 -31.31 -16.38
N TYR A 72 -0.24 -31.25 -15.75
CA TYR A 72 0.31 -32.37 -14.98
C TYR A 72 -0.27 -32.38 -13.56
N VAL A 73 -0.80 -33.52 -13.11
CA VAL A 73 -1.43 -33.69 -11.79
C VAL A 73 -0.50 -33.32 -10.62
N ASP A 74 0.81 -33.50 -10.81
CA ASP A 74 1.84 -33.21 -9.81
C ASP A 74 2.34 -31.75 -9.84
N ILE A 75 1.83 -30.90 -10.73
CA ILE A 75 2.14 -29.46 -10.79
C ILE A 75 0.86 -28.67 -10.56
N ILE A 76 0.66 -28.21 -9.33
CA ILE A 76 -0.53 -27.47 -8.90
C ILE A 76 -0.21 -25.97 -8.93
N GLU A 77 -0.83 -25.23 -9.87
CA GLU A 77 -0.78 -23.77 -9.90
C GLU A 77 -1.98 -23.14 -9.17
N ILE A 78 -1.71 -22.14 -8.33
CA ILE A 78 -2.68 -21.47 -7.47
C ILE A 78 -2.44 -19.95 -7.55
N ASP A 79 -3.48 -19.19 -7.90
CA ASP A 79 -3.49 -17.73 -7.77
C ASP A 79 -3.93 -17.35 -6.34
N ALA A 80 -3.01 -16.81 -5.54
CA ALA A 80 -3.30 -16.43 -4.15
C ALA A 80 -4.30 -15.27 -4.03
N ALA A 81 -4.53 -14.47 -5.08
CA ALA A 81 -5.57 -13.44 -5.08
C ALA A 81 -6.98 -14.04 -5.13
N VAL A 82 -7.13 -15.26 -5.66
CA VAL A 82 -8.39 -16.02 -5.67
C VAL A 82 -8.46 -17.01 -4.51
N PHE A 83 -7.32 -17.62 -4.14
CA PHE A 83 -7.20 -18.63 -3.08
C PHE A 83 -6.75 -18.05 -1.73
N THR A 84 -7.29 -16.89 -1.33
CA THR A 84 -6.92 -16.16 -0.09
C THR A 84 -7.32 -16.88 1.22
N MET A 85 -8.27 -17.80 1.15
CA MET A 85 -8.92 -18.44 2.30
C MET A 85 -8.05 -19.49 2.99
N VAL A 86 -8.11 -19.51 4.32
CA VAL A 86 -7.32 -20.40 5.18
C VAL A 86 -7.61 -21.87 4.92
N GLU A 87 -8.86 -22.23 4.65
CA GLU A 87 -9.27 -23.63 4.45
C GLU A 87 -8.67 -24.21 3.17
N ASN A 88 -8.62 -23.44 2.08
CA ASN A 88 -7.97 -23.83 0.83
C ASN A 88 -6.49 -24.23 1.07
N ILE A 89 -5.80 -23.56 1.99
CA ILE A 89 -4.41 -23.83 2.36
C ILE A 89 -4.26 -25.01 3.33
N ARG A 90 -5.28 -25.29 4.16
CA ARG A 90 -5.36 -26.54 4.95
C ARG A 90 -5.57 -27.74 4.03
N GLU A 91 -6.52 -27.66 3.10
CA GLU A 91 -6.71 -28.66 2.04
C GLU A 91 -5.44 -28.85 1.21
N LEU A 92 -4.73 -27.77 0.86
CA LEU A 92 -3.45 -27.83 0.15
C LEU A 92 -2.45 -28.66 0.96
N ARG A 93 -2.19 -28.27 2.22
CA ARG A 93 -1.28 -28.99 3.14
C ARG A 93 -1.61 -30.48 3.22
N ASP A 94 -2.88 -30.82 3.36
CA ASP A 94 -3.32 -32.21 3.56
C ASP A 94 -3.20 -33.02 2.26
N LYS A 95 -3.47 -32.42 1.10
CA LYS A 95 -3.20 -33.01 -0.23
C LYS A 95 -1.70 -33.09 -0.56
N ALA A 96 -0.88 -32.22 0.03
CA ALA A 96 0.56 -32.13 -0.22
C ALA A 96 1.33 -33.30 0.42
N MET A 97 0.86 -33.80 1.57
CA MET A 97 1.40 -35.00 2.23
C MET A 97 1.29 -36.28 1.38
N LEU A 98 0.40 -36.29 0.38
CA LEU A 98 0.30 -37.40 -0.58
C LEU A 98 1.44 -37.32 -1.61
N ALA A 99 2.13 -38.44 -1.83
CA ALA A 99 3.19 -38.59 -2.84
C ALA A 99 2.76 -38.16 -4.27
N PRO A 100 3.71 -37.81 -5.16
CA PRO A 100 3.43 -37.56 -6.57
C PRO A 100 3.00 -38.85 -7.31
N THR A 101 2.34 -38.66 -8.45
CA THR A 101 1.68 -39.71 -9.25
C THR A 101 2.56 -40.18 -10.42
N THR A 102 3.23 -39.24 -11.07
CA THR A 102 4.00 -39.42 -12.30
C THR A 102 5.39 -38.78 -12.18
N GLY A 103 5.48 -37.64 -11.50
CA GLY A 103 6.73 -36.90 -11.28
C GLY A 103 7.57 -37.42 -10.10
N LYS A 104 8.80 -36.92 -10.02
CA LYS A 104 9.66 -37.09 -8.82
C LYS A 104 9.24 -36.15 -7.69
N TYR A 105 8.71 -34.98 -8.03
CA TYR A 105 8.32 -33.93 -7.11
C TYR A 105 6.87 -33.48 -7.35
N LYS A 106 6.16 -33.22 -6.26
CA LYS A 106 4.87 -32.54 -6.23
C LYS A 106 5.11 -31.05 -6.05
N VAL A 107 4.79 -30.27 -7.06
CA VAL A 107 5.17 -28.86 -7.18
C VAL A 107 3.96 -27.97 -6.95
N TYR A 108 4.06 -27.05 -6.00
CA TYR A 108 3.03 -26.04 -5.72
C TYR A 108 3.52 -24.67 -6.16
N ILE A 109 3.01 -24.18 -7.30
CA ILE A 109 3.24 -22.83 -7.79
C ILE A 109 2.15 -21.94 -7.20
N ILE A 110 2.54 -20.95 -6.37
CA ILE A 110 1.59 -20.02 -5.74
C ILE A 110 1.98 -18.60 -6.16
N ASP A 111 1.23 -18.04 -7.11
CA ASP A 111 1.46 -16.68 -7.63
C ASP A 111 0.80 -15.62 -6.76
N GLU A 112 1.40 -14.43 -6.75
CA GLU A 112 1.13 -13.30 -5.87
C GLU A 112 0.86 -13.66 -4.39
N ILE A 113 1.67 -14.56 -3.80
CA ILE A 113 1.51 -15.09 -2.42
C ILE A 113 1.26 -14.00 -1.35
N HIS A 114 1.72 -12.76 -1.56
CA HIS A 114 1.47 -11.64 -0.66
C HIS A 114 -0.03 -11.25 -0.52
N MET A 115 -0.93 -11.85 -1.31
CA MET A 115 -2.39 -11.76 -1.16
C MET A 115 -2.97 -12.73 -0.11
N LEU A 116 -2.20 -13.71 0.37
CA LEU A 116 -2.68 -14.65 1.40
C LEU A 116 -2.96 -13.96 2.74
N SER A 117 -4.02 -14.41 3.41
CA SER A 117 -4.33 -13.97 4.77
C SER A 117 -3.25 -14.41 5.78
N LYS A 118 -3.09 -13.66 6.89
CA LYS A 118 -2.13 -14.01 7.96
C LYS A 118 -2.32 -15.45 8.49
N ASN A 119 -3.56 -15.91 8.55
CA ASN A 119 -3.92 -17.27 8.97
C ASN A 119 -3.55 -18.34 7.92
N ALA A 120 -3.61 -18.00 6.63
CA ALA A 120 -3.12 -18.86 5.55
C ALA A 120 -1.58 -18.98 5.58
N PHE A 121 -0.84 -17.90 5.81
CA PHE A 121 0.61 -17.96 6.03
C PHE A 121 0.97 -18.87 7.22
N ASN A 122 0.25 -18.79 8.34
CA ASN A 122 0.46 -19.65 9.50
C ASN A 122 0.13 -21.14 9.22
N ALA A 123 -0.72 -21.44 8.24
CA ALA A 123 -0.96 -22.81 7.79
C ALA A 123 0.17 -23.33 6.88
N LEU A 124 0.76 -22.48 6.02
CA LEU A 124 1.93 -22.82 5.20
C LEU A 124 3.20 -23.03 6.04
N LEU A 125 3.40 -22.27 7.12
CA LEU A 125 4.61 -22.41 7.95
C LEU A 125 4.86 -23.85 8.41
N LYS A 126 3.81 -24.59 8.80
CA LYS A 126 3.93 -25.97 9.27
C LYS A 126 4.51 -26.94 8.24
N ILE A 127 4.21 -26.75 6.96
CA ILE A 127 4.74 -27.60 5.87
C ILE A 127 6.05 -27.07 5.28
N LEU A 128 6.45 -25.84 5.63
CA LEU A 128 7.78 -25.28 5.33
C LEU A 128 8.79 -25.49 6.47
N GLU A 129 8.34 -25.91 7.65
CA GLU A 129 9.20 -26.32 8.78
C GLU A 129 9.59 -27.79 8.67
N GLU A 130 8.63 -28.67 8.36
CA GLU A 130 8.84 -30.10 8.18
C GLU A 130 8.33 -30.56 6.78
N PRO A 131 8.98 -30.13 5.68
CA PRO A 131 8.58 -30.49 4.32
C PRO A 131 8.91 -31.95 3.99
N PRO A 132 7.93 -32.76 3.53
CA PRO A 132 8.21 -34.06 2.91
C PRO A 132 9.15 -33.95 1.69
N GLU A 133 10.06 -34.91 1.54
CA GLU A 133 11.15 -34.87 0.54
C GLU A 133 10.69 -34.73 -0.92
N HIS A 134 9.45 -35.13 -1.22
CA HIS A 134 8.85 -35.05 -2.54
C HIS A 134 8.19 -33.70 -2.86
N ILE A 135 8.25 -32.69 -2.00
CA ILE A 135 7.51 -31.42 -2.19
C ILE A 135 8.44 -30.26 -2.56
N VAL A 136 8.02 -29.47 -3.56
CA VAL A 136 8.69 -28.23 -3.96
C VAL A 136 7.66 -27.10 -4.04
N PHE A 137 7.81 -26.07 -3.20
CA PHE A 137 7.04 -24.83 -3.30
C PHE A 137 7.77 -23.82 -4.17
N ILE A 138 7.05 -23.20 -5.12
CA ILE A 138 7.52 -22.07 -5.92
C ILE A 138 6.54 -20.92 -5.72
N PHE A 139 6.87 -20.04 -4.78
CA PHE A 139 6.13 -18.83 -4.48
C PHE A 139 6.54 -17.72 -5.45
N ALA A 140 5.60 -16.89 -5.91
CA ALA A 140 5.91 -15.67 -6.67
C ALA A 140 5.22 -14.45 -6.07
N THR A 141 5.90 -13.29 -6.06
CA THR A 141 5.35 -12.05 -5.51
C THR A 141 5.87 -10.79 -6.21
N THR A 142 5.00 -9.79 -6.34
CA THR A 142 5.36 -8.39 -6.62
C THR A 142 5.79 -7.61 -5.38
N ASN A 143 5.29 -7.98 -4.20
CA ASN A 143 5.50 -7.24 -2.95
C ASN A 143 6.24 -8.14 -1.92
N PRO A 144 7.57 -8.11 -1.83
CA PRO A 144 8.34 -8.94 -0.89
C PRO A 144 8.15 -8.50 0.57
N GLU A 145 7.98 -7.20 0.83
CA GLU A 145 7.81 -6.61 2.17
C GLU A 145 6.58 -7.12 2.93
N LYS A 146 5.57 -7.60 2.19
CA LYS A 146 4.33 -8.18 2.75
C LYS A 146 4.48 -9.67 3.12
N ILE A 147 5.62 -10.30 2.81
CA ILE A 147 5.89 -11.71 3.12
C ILE A 147 6.48 -11.81 4.54
N PRO A 148 5.92 -12.64 5.44
CA PRO A 148 6.50 -12.82 6.78
C PRO A 148 7.94 -13.33 6.73
N ALA A 149 8.82 -12.76 7.56
CA ALA A 149 10.23 -13.17 7.66
C ALA A 149 10.41 -14.66 8.05
N THR A 150 9.41 -15.25 8.70
CA THR A 150 9.34 -16.69 8.98
C THR A 150 9.25 -17.54 7.71
N ILE A 151 8.59 -17.06 6.65
CA ILE A 151 8.61 -17.68 5.31
C ILE A 151 9.96 -17.40 4.63
N LEU A 152 10.43 -16.15 4.63
CA LEU A 152 11.67 -15.74 3.97
C LEU A 152 12.91 -16.54 4.44
N SER A 153 12.94 -16.91 5.73
CA SER A 153 14.01 -17.73 6.32
C SER A 153 14.00 -19.22 5.93
N ARG A 154 12.96 -19.69 5.22
CA ARG A 154 12.77 -21.10 4.80
C ARG A 154 12.81 -21.29 3.29
N VAL A 155 12.99 -20.23 2.50
CA VAL A 155 12.90 -20.27 1.02
C VAL A 155 14.11 -19.64 0.36
N GLN A 156 14.51 -20.15 -0.80
CA GLN A 156 15.56 -19.53 -1.61
C GLN A 156 14.98 -18.38 -2.43
N ILE A 157 15.51 -17.17 -2.24
CA ILE A 157 14.95 -15.94 -2.84
C ILE A 157 15.68 -15.61 -4.16
N PHE A 158 14.92 -15.61 -5.26
CA PHE A 158 15.40 -15.25 -6.60
C PHE A 158 14.79 -13.93 -7.05
N HIS A 159 15.63 -13.01 -7.48
CA HIS A 159 15.21 -11.66 -7.88
C HIS A 159 15.11 -11.56 -9.40
N PHE A 160 13.97 -11.06 -9.87
CA PHE A 160 13.65 -10.85 -11.28
C PHE A 160 13.58 -9.35 -11.56
N LYS A 161 14.44 -8.88 -12.45
CA LYS A 161 14.56 -7.45 -12.82
C LYS A 161 13.54 -7.11 -13.92
N LEU A 162 13.17 -5.84 -14.06
CA LEU A 162 12.57 -5.36 -15.31
C LEU A 162 13.67 -5.32 -16.38
N ALA A 163 13.32 -5.53 -17.65
CA ALA A 163 14.32 -5.62 -18.72
C ALA A 163 14.66 -4.23 -19.26
N ASP A 164 15.97 -3.96 -19.38
CA ASP A 164 16.49 -2.72 -19.96
C ASP A 164 16.08 -2.56 -21.43
N LYS A 165 16.02 -1.30 -21.90
CA LYS A 165 15.66 -0.96 -23.29
C LYS A 165 16.58 -1.66 -24.31
N SER A 166 17.86 -1.81 -23.98
CA SER A 166 18.87 -2.54 -24.76
C SER A 166 18.59 -4.04 -24.93
N ILE A 167 17.84 -4.65 -24.01
CA ILE A 167 17.44 -6.06 -24.05
C ILE A 167 16.06 -6.20 -24.68
N MET A 168 15.12 -5.33 -24.31
CA MET A 168 13.74 -5.36 -24.81
C MET A 168 13.66 -5.02 -26.30
N GLN A 169 14.46 -4.07 -26.80
CA GLN A 169 14.41 -3.68 -28.22
C GLN A 169 14.71 -4.83 -29.19
N PRO A 170 15.87 -5.52 -29.15
CA PRO A 170 16.15 -6.62 -30.06
C PRO A 170 15.18 -7.81 -29.89
N PHE A 171 14.64 -8.01 -28.68
CA PHE A 171 13.59 -9.01 -28.43
C PHE A 171 12.29 -8.69 -29.18
N LEU A 172 11.81 -7.44 -29.11
CA LEU A 172 10.60 -7.03 -29.82
C LEU A 172 10.84 -6.89 -31.33
N GLU A 173 11.99 -6.37 -31.78
CA GLU A 173 12.34 -6.33 -33.21
C GLU A 173 12.29 -7.74 -33.84
N ASN A 174 12.77 -8.77 -33.12
CA ASN A 174 12.69 -10.17 -33.55
C ASN A 174 11.24 -10.71 -33.63
N ILE A 175 10.35 -10.25 -32.75
CA ILE A 175 8.93 -10.64 -32.75
C ILE A 175 8.16 -9.91 -33.86
N CYS A 176 8.43 -8.62 -34.10
CA CYS A 176 7.88 -7.88 -35.24
C CYS A 176 8.22 -8.57 -36.57
N GLN A 177 9.49 -8.98 -36.76
CA GLN A 177 9.92 -9.74 -37.93
C GLN A 177 9.17 -11.08 -38.09
N LYS A 178 8.92 -11.81 -37.00
CA LYS A 178 8.19 -13.10 -37.01
C LYS A 178 6.69 -12.95 -37.26
N GLU A 179 6.07 -11.84 -36.83
CA GLU A 179 4.65 -11.55 -37.04
C GLU A 179 4.34 -10.81 -38.34
N GLY A 180 5.38 -10.33 -39.05
CA GLY A 180 5.24 -9.46 -40.23
C GLY A 180 4.79 -8.04 -39.89
N ILE A 181 5.02 -7.57 -38.66
CA ILE A 181 4.65 -6.23 -38.18
C ILE A 181 5.72 -5.23 -38.59
N ASN A 182 5.32 -4.18 -39.33
CA ASN A 182 6.19 -3.08 -39.72
C ASN A 182 6.03 -1.91 -38.73
N ILE A 183 7.09 -1.52 -38.02
CA ILE A 183 7.03 -0.47 -36.98
C ILE A 183 8.33 0.35 -36.96
N GLU A 184 8.21 1.66 -36.76
CA GLU A 184 9.38 2.55 -36.62
C GLU A 184 10.19 2.26 -35.34
N LYS A 185 11.50 2.52 -35.37
CA LYS A 185 12.38 2.31 -34.20
C LYS A 185 12.07 3.25 -33.04
N ASP A 186 11.58 4.46 -33.34
CA ASP A 186 11.21 5.45 -32.34
C ASP A 186 9.82 5.15 -31.76
N ALA A 187 8.88 4.68 -32.58
CA ALA A 187 7.61 4.10 -32.14
C ALA A 187 7.81 2.89 -31.22
N LEU A 188 8.72 1.98 -31.59
CA LEU A 188 9.08 0.82 -30.75
C LEU A 188 9.81 1.24 -29.46
N SER A 189 10.64 2.29 -29.51
CA SER A 189 11.25 2.89 -28.32
C SER A 189 10.20 3.43 -27.35
N LEU A 190 9.20 4.17 -27.86
CA LEU A 190 8.11 4.73 -27.07
C LEU A 190 7.28 3.62 -26.43
N LEU A 191 6.97 2.56 -27.19
CA LEU A 191 6.30 1.34 -26.71
C LEU A 191 7.05 0.71 -25.53
N ILE A 192 8.37 0.53 -25.64
CA ILE A 192 9.19 -0.08 -24.57
C ILE A 192 9.17 0.77 -23.29
N GLU A 193 9.21 2.09 -23.44
CA GLU A 193 9.18 3.02 -22.33
C GLU A 193 7.80 3.08 -21.64
N GLN A 194 6.70 2.92 -22.38
CA GLN A 194 5.35 2.77 -21.80
C GLN A 194 5.12 1.37 -21.19
N GLY A 195 5.73 0.33 -21.77
CA GLY A 195 5.74 -1.02 -21.20
C GLY A 195 6.60 -1.17 -19.94
N GLY A 196 7.39 -0.14 -19.57
CA GLY A 196 8.14 -0.08 -18.30
C GLY A 196 9.14 -1.23 -18.10
N GLY A 197 9.66 -1.83 -19.18
CA GLY A 197 10.52 -3.01 -19.12
C GLY A 197 9.80 -4.33 -18.79
N SER A 198 8.46 -4.35 -18.78
CA SER A 198 7.65 -5.57 -18.63
C SER A 198 7.43 -6.26 -19.97
N PHE A 199 8.00 -7.46 -20.16
CA PHE A 199 7.80 -8.25 -21.39
C PHE A 199 6.32 -8.49 -21.69
N ARG A 200 5.53 -8.81 -20.66
CA ARG A 200 4.09 -9.07 -20.77
C ARG A 200 3.35 -7.86 -21.33
N ASP A 201 3.63 -6.68 -20.79
CA ASP A 201 2.82 -5.50 -21.04
C ASP A 201 3.29 -4.79 -22.32
N SER A 202 4.60 -4.76 -22.60
CA SER A 202 5.15 -4.42 -23.94
C SER A 202 4.58 -5.30 -25.06
N LEU A 203 4.51 -6.62 -24.88
CA LEU A 203 3.90 -7.52 -25.87
C LEU A 203 2.38 -7.35 -25.98
N SER A 204 1.70 -6.93 -24.92
CA SER A 204 0.26 -6.64 -24.95
C SER A 204 -0.02 -5.35 -25.73
N ILE A 205 0.82 -4.32 -25.58
CA ILE A 205 0.79 -3.10 -26.38
C ILE A 205 1.10 -3.41 -27.85
N LEU A 206 2.16 -4.19 -28.14
CA LEU A 206 2.51 -4.55 -29.51
C LEU A 206 1.36 -5.32 -30.22
N ASP A 207 0.67 -6.20 -29.48
CA ASP A 207 -0.52 -6.89 -29.99
C ASP A 207 -1.62 -5.87 -30.36
N GLN A 208 -1.98 -4.97 -29.44
CA GLN A 208 -2.98 -3.91 -29.67
C GLN A 208 -2.64 -3.05 -30.91
N LEU A 209 -1.40 -2.57 -31.03
CA LEU A 209 -0.95 -1.78 -32.17
C LEU A 209 -0.97 -2.58 -33.48
N SER A 210 -0.63 -3.87 -33.44
CA SER A 210 -0.68 -4.75 -34.63
C SER A 210 -2.09 -5.06 -35.14
N ASN A 211 -3.14 -4.67 -34.40
CA ASN A 211 -4.54 -4.77 -34.79
C ASN A 211 -5.16 -3.40 -35.18
N LEU A 212 -4.38 -2.31 -35.23
CA LEU A 212 -4.84 -1.01 -35.75
C LEU A 212 -5.11 -1.07 -37.27
N HIS A 213 -4.18 -1.67 -38.01
CA HIS A 213 -4.21 -1.75 -39.47
C HIS A 213 -4.67 -3.14 -39.93
N PRO A 214 -5.59 -3.26 -40.92
CA PRO A 214 -6.00 -4.56 -41.47
C PRO A 214 -4.87 -5.35 -42.14
N ASP A 215 -3.83 -4.65 -42.62
CA ASP A 215 -2.61 -5.23 -43.18
C ASP A 215 -1.42 -4.90 -42.25
N LYS A 216 -0.76 -5.95 -41.74
CA LYS A 216 0.38 -5.84 -40.82
C LYS A 216 1.65 -5.22 -41.44
N SER A 217 1.74 -5.19 -42.78
CA SER A 217 2.85 -4.58 -43.50
C SER A 217 2.80 -3.05 -43.52
N THR A 218 1.64 -2.46 -43.18
CA THR A 218 1.47 -1.01 -42.96
C THR A 218 2.45 -0.54 -41.88
N LEU A 219 3.22 0.51 -42.17
CA LEU A 219 4.19 1.05 -41.23
C LEU A 219 3.47 1.74 -40.06
N ILE A 220 3.56 1.14 -38.87
CA ILE A 220 3.09 1.73 -37.63
C ILE A 220 4.05 2.88 -37.26
N THR A 221 3.54 4.12 -37.32
CA THR A 221 4.35 5.32 -37.10
C THR A 221 4.40 5.74 -35.63
N THR A 222 5.39 6.56 -35.28
CA THR A 222 5.58 7.08 -33.92
C THR A 222 4.40 7.96 -33.49
N GLU A 223 3.73 8.65 -34.42
CA GLU A 223 2.52 9.43 -34.14
C GLU A 223 1.31 8.54 -33.81
N GLU A 224 1.12 7.45 -34.58
CA GLU A 224 0.05 6.47 -34.33
C GLU A 224 0.21 5.82 -32.96
N VAL A 225 1.43 5.43 -32.58
CA VAL A 225 1.70 4.84 -31.24
C VAL A 225 1.51 5.87 -30.13
N SER A 226 1.92 7.13 -30.33
CA SER A 226 1.70 8.21 -29.36
C SER A 226 0.20 8.42 -29.11
N SER A 227 -0.61 8.45 -30.18
CA SER A 227 -2.07 8.59 -30.11
C SER A 227 -2.74 7.37 -29.47
N ALA A 228 -2.42 6.15 -29.93
CA ALA A 228 -3.02 4.91 -29.43
C ALA A 228 -2.72 4.63 -27.95
N LEU A 229 -1.60 5.13 -27.43
CA LEU A 229 -1.23 5.01 -26.02
C LEU A 229 -1.66 6.21 -25.15
N GLY A 230 -2.23 7.28 -25.75
CA GLY A 230 -2.56 8.51 -25.03
C GLY A 230 -1.33 9.20 -24.44
N VAL A 231 -0.20 9.11 -25.13
CA VAL A 231 1.09 9.70 -24.75
C VAL A 231 1.25 11.04 -25.47
N PRO A 232 1.42 12.14 -24.72
CA PRO A 232 1.53 13.47 -25.32
C PRO A 232 2.83 13.61 -26.12
N LYS A 233 2.77 14.26 -27.28
CA LYS A 233 3.95 14.52 -28.12
C LYS A 233 5.01 15.28 -27.32
N GLN A 234 6.26 14.81 -27.34
CA GLN A 234 7.35 15.38 -26.53
C GLN A 234 7.58 16.88 -26.79
N VAL A 235 7.33 17.35 -28.02
CA VAL A 235 7.38 18.78 -28.38
C VAL A 235 6.39 19.60 -27.54
N LEU A 236 5.12 19.20 -27.47
CA LEU A 236 4.09 19.89 -26.69
C LEU A 236 4.41 19.89 -25.18
N ILE A 237 5.05 18.83 -24.68
CA ILE A 237 5.54 18.78 -23.29
C ILE A 237 6.67 19.78 -23.04
N GLN A 238 7.62 19.92 -23.98
CA GLN A 238 8.68 20.95 -23.87
C GLN A 238 8.11 22.36 -24.03
N GLU A 239 7.10 22.58 -24.88
CA GLU A 239 6.41 23.86 -25.02
C GLU A 239 5.62 24.25 -23.77
N ILE A 240 4.97 23.29 -23.07
CA ILE A 240 4.32 23.54 -21.78
C ILE A 240 5.35 23.95 -20.71
N LEU A 241 6.49 23.25 -20.61
CA LEU A 241 7.56 23.61 -19.68
C LEU A 241 8.18 24.99 -20.01
N THR A 242 8.40 25.28 -21.30
CA THR A 242 8.88 26.59 -21.76
C THR A 242 7.89 27.70 -21.43
N SER A 243 6.59 27.46 -21.64
CA SER A 243 5.51 28.41 -21.34
C SER A 243 5.37 28.65 -19.83
N TYR A 244 5.63 27.64 -19.00
CA TYR A 244 5.66 27.72 -17.55
C TYR A 244 6.88 28.53 -17.05
N GLU A 245 8.07 28.33 -17.62
CA GLU A 245 9.23 29.16 -17.30
C GLU A 245 9.04 30.64 -17.72
N GLN A 246 8.32 30.87 -18.82
CA GLN A 246 7.91 32.19 -19.32
C GLN A 246 6.63 32.75 -18.66
N GLU A 247 6.00 32.00 -17.74
CA GLU A 247 4.81 32.41 -16.97
C GLU A 247 3.55 32.69 -17.84
N ASN A 248 3.50 32.13 -19.05
CA ASN A 248 2.42 32.33 -20.03
C ASN A 248 1.22 31.39 -19.79
N VAL A 249 0.42 31.72 -18.77
CA VAL A 249 -0.80 31.00 -18.36
C VAL A 249 -1.74 30.67 -19.53
N ASN A 250 -1.90 31.58 -20.50
CA ASN A 250 -2.81 31.36 -21.65
C ASN A 250 -2.31 30.26 -22.59
N GLN A 251 -1.01 30.25 -22.89
CA GLN A 251 -0.40 29.24 -23.75
C GLN A 251 -0.36 27.87 -23.06
N ILE A 252 -0.03 27.82 -21.77
CA ILE A 252 -0.12 26.60 -20.95
C ILE A 252 -1.53 26.01 -21.02
N ARG A 253 -2.56 26.84 -20.80
CA ARG A 253 -3.96 26.39 -20.87
C ARG A 253 -4.31 25.85 -22.26
N SER A 254 -3.96 26.57 -23.33
CA SER A 254 -4.24 26.15 -24.70
C SER A 254 -3.59 24.81 -25.05
N LEU A 255 -2.32 24.61 -24.67
CA LEU A 255 -1.58 23.36 -24.93
C LEU A 255 -2.14 22.18 -24.11
N VAL A 256 -2.58 22.41 -22.87
CA VAL A 256 -3.22 21.37 -22.05
C VAL A 256 -4.62 21.02 -22.57
N GLU A 257 -5.42 22.00 -23.00
CA GLU A 257 -6.70 21.75 -23.65
C GLU A 257 -6.51 21.01 -24.99
N GLU A 258 -5.50 21.34 -25.79
CA GLU A 258 -5.16 20.62 -27.02
C GLU A 258 -4.77 19.16 -26.73
N LEU A 259 -3.87 18.91 -25.78
CA LEU A 259 -3.47 17.54 -25.41
C LEU A 259 -4.66 16.70 -24.92
N ILE A 260 -5.56 17.27 -24.13
CA ILE A 260 -6.78 16.59 -23.67
C ILE A 260 -7.72 16.30 -24.84
N ASN A 261 -7.90 17.24 -25.78
CA ASN A 261 -8.70 17.05 -26.99
C ASN A 261 -8.10 16.01 -27.95
N GLN A 262 -6.78 15.84 -27.96
CA GLN A 262 -6.08 14.73 -28.64
C GLN A 262 -6.24 13.36 -27.94
N GLY A 263 -6.97 13.29 -26.82
CA GLY A 263 -7.25 12.05 -26.08
C GLY A 263 -6.22 11.70 -24.99
N ASN A 264 -5.23 12.56 -24.73
CA ASN A 264 -4.23 12.32 -23.69
C ASN A 264 -4.83 12.51 -22.29
N LYS A 265 -4.60 11.55 -21.40
CA LYS A 265 -5.08 11.61 -20.01
C LYS A 265 -4.25 12.58 -19.18
N ALA A 266 -4.88 13.32 -18.28
CA ALA A 266 -4.20 14.30 -17.43
C ALA A 266 -3.07 13.68 -16.57
N GLU A 267 -3.26 12.45 -16.09
CA GLU A 267 -2.25 11.66 -15.37
C GLU A 267 -1.06 11.28 -16.27
N GLY A 268 -1.32 11.00 -17.55
CA GLY A 268 -0.29 10.72 -18.57
C GLY A 268 0.50 11.98 -18.94
N ILE A 269 -0.17 13.13 -19.03
CA ILE A 269 0.47 14.44 -19.22
C ILE A 269 1.33 14.80 -18.00
N ALA A 270 0.82 14.63 -16.78
CA ALA A 270 1.57 14.86 -15.55
C ALA A 270 2.80 13.96 -15.44
N THR A 271 2.66 12.67 -15.75
CA THR A 271 3.78 11.71 -15.76
C THR A 271 4.84 12.08 -16.81
N SER A 272 4.42 12.55 -17.99
CA SER A 272 5.31 12.98 -19.07
C SER A 272 6.05 14.27 -18.72
N LEU A 273 5.38 15.22 -18.05
CA LEU A 273 6.00 16.42 -17.49
C LEU A 273 7.02 16.07 -16.41
N ILE A 274 6.68 15.22 -15.43
CA ILE A 274 7.62 14.77 -14.39
C ILE A 274 8.86 14.14 -15.04
N LYS A 275 8.69 13.23 -16.01
CA LYS A 275 9.80 12.58 -16.73
C LYS A 275 10.69 13.60 -17.45
N ALA A 276 10.11 14.61 -18.10
CA ALA A 276 10.85 15.67 -18.77
C ALA A 276 11.63 16.57 -17.79
N ILE A 277 11.05 16.93 -16.65
CA ILE A 277 11.70 17.74 -15.60
C ILE A 277 12.84 16.95 -14.94
N VAL A 278 12.67 15.64 -14.72
CA VAL A 278 13.73 14.77 -14.17
C VAL A 278 14.90 14.60 -15.15
N GLN A 279 14.66 14.67 -16.46
CA GLN A 279 15.71 14.68 -17.48
C GLN A 279 16.46 16.03 -17.54
N ASN A 280 15.73 17.15 -17.50
CA ASN A 280 16.29 18.51 -17.57
C ASN A 280 15.78 19.38 -16.39
N PRO A 281 16.35 19.23 -15.17
CA PRO A 281 15.86 19.93 -13.99
C PRO A 281 16.28 21.41 -13.98
N THR A 282 15.29 22.31 -13.95
CA THR A 282 15.49 23.76 -13.75
C THR A 282 14.89 24.21 -12.43
N ALA A 283 15.41 25.32 -11.86
CA ALA A 283 15.03 25.78 -10.53
C ALA A 283 13.54 26.17 -10.41
N LYS A 284 12.90 26.65 -11.48
CA LYS A 284 11.44 26.89 -11.51
C LYS A 284 10.63 25.58 -11.55
N ASN A 285 11.09 24.61 -12.33
CA ASN A 285 10.30 23.42 -12.66
C ASN A 285 10.40 22.32 -11.60
N LEU A 286 11.45 22.33 -10.77
CA LEU A 286 11.66 21.32 -9.73
C LEU A 286 10.53 21.32 -8.68
N HIS A 287 9.99 22.50 -8.34
CA HIS A 287 8.82 22.65 -7.45
C HIS A 287 7.50 22.14 -8.07
N LEU A 288 7.42 21.99 -9.39
CA LEU A 288 6.22 21.52 -10.08
C LEU A 288 6.02 20.01 -9.89
N ILE A 289 7.10 19.23 -9.66
CA ILE A 289 7.05 17.77 -9.51
C ILE A 289 6.11 17.34 -8.36
N GLU A 290 6.20 18.01 -7.20
CA GLU A 290 5.37 17.72 -6.02
C GLU A 290 3.87 17.88 -6.34
N LYS A 291 3.51 18.91 -7.10
CA LYS A 291 2.13 19.19 -7.51
C LYS A 291 1.64 18.24 -8.59
N LEU A 292 2.49 17.92 -9.57
CA LEU A 292 2.16 16.94 -10.61
C LEU A 292 1.90 15.54 -10.01
N TYR A 293 2.58 15.19 -8.92
CA TYR A 293 2.31 13.96 -8.17
C TYR A 293 0.91 13.89 -7.54
N ALA A 294 0.22 15.04 -7.35
CA ALA A 294 -1.15 15.12 -6.88
C ALA A 294 -2.21 15.06 -8.02
N VAL A 295 -1.79 15.04 -9.28
CA VAL A 295 -2.68 15.00 -10.47
C VAL A 295 -3.17 13.58 -10.71
N ASN A 296 -4.05 13.11 -9.82
CA ASN A 296 -4.65 11.77 -9.86
C ASN A 296 -6.16 11.82 -9.52
N GLY A 297 -6.94 10.93 -10.13
CA GLY A 297 -8.35 10.68 -9.77
C GLY A 297 -9.32 11.76 -10.24
N GLU A 298 -10.42 11.97 -9.51
CA GLU A 298 -11.47 12.93 -9.90
C GLU A 298 -10.89 14.34 -10.16
N PHE A 299 -11.37 14.98 -11.23
CA PHE A 299 -10.93 16.28 -11.70
C PHE A 299 -9.42 16.39 -12.02
N ALA A 300 -8.75 15.30 -12.42
CA ALA A 300 -7.32 15.31 -12.79
C ALA A 300 -6.94 16.41 -13.80
N SER A 301 -7.77 16.68 -14.82
CA SER A 301 -7.55 17.79 -15.77
C SER A 301 -7.53 19.17 -15.09
N ALA A 302 -8.45 19.43 -14.17
CA ALA A 302 -8.45 20.66 -13.38
C ALA A 302 -7.25 20.71 -12.42
N LYS A 303 -6.88 19.59 -11.78
CA LYS A 303 -5.68 19.49 -10.92
C LYS A 303 -4.39 19.80 -11.70
N LEU A 304 -4.26 19.31 -12.94
CA LEU A 304 -3.14 19.59 -13.83
C LEU A 304 -3.02 21.10 -14.14
N ILE A 305 -4.14 21.71 -14.56
CA ILE A 305 -4.21 23.14 -14.87
C ILE A 305 -3.91 23.98 -13.62
N VAL A 306 -4.47 23.62 -12.46
CA VAL A 306 -4.23 24.28 -11.17
C VAL A 306 -2.77 24.14 -10.72
N ALA A 307 -2.16 22.96 -10.88
CA ALA A 307 -0.75 22.73 -10.56
C ALA A 307 0.19 23.63 -11.37
N LEU A 308 -0.07 23.75 -12.68
CA LEU A 308 0.70 24.57 -13.61
C LEU A 308 0.48 26.08 -13.45
N ILE A 309 -0.69 26.52 -12.97
CA ILE A 309 -1.02 27.96 -12.89
C ILE A 309 -0.76 28.57 -11.50
N LEU A 310 -0.84 27.79 -10.41
CA LEU A 310 -0.85 28.33 -9.04
C LEU A 310 0.41 29.09 -8.60
N ASP A 311 1.59 28.83 -9.18
CA ASP A 311 2.80 29.57 -8.77
C ASP A 311 2.83 31.00 -9.34
N HIS A 312 2.27 31.23 -10.53
CA HIS A 312 2.21 32.56 -11.14
C HIS A 312 1.31 33.53 -10.36
N PHE A 313 0.32 33.02 -9.62
CA PHE A 313 -0.55 33.84 -8.76
C PHE A 313 0.11 34.36 -7.47
N LYS A 314 1.33 33.93 -7.13
CA LYS A 314 2.07 34.48 -5.96
C LYS A 314 2.68 35.87 -6.23
N ALA A 315 2.66 36.35 -7.48
CA ALA A 315 3.39 37.55 -7.91
C ALA A 315 2.50 38.79 -8.18
N ALA A 316 1.33 38.91 -7.53
CA ALA A 316 0.45 40.06 -7.70
C ALA A 316 -0.17 40.54 -6.37
N PRO A 317 0.49 41.44 -5.60
CA PRO A 317 -0.17 42.15 -4.52
C PRO A 317 -1.24 43.09 -5.11
N ILE A 318 -2.52 42.77 -4.91
CA ILE A 318 -3.63 43.62 -5.34
C ILE A 318 -3.60 44.89 -4.50
N THR A 319 -3.01 45.97 -5.03
CA THR A 319 -3.09 47.30 -4.43
C THR A 319 -4.52 47.83 -4.56
N ILE A 320 -5.32 47.57 -3.53
CA ILE A 320 -6.65 48.18 -3.38
C ILE A 320 -6.44 49.67 -3.12
N SER A 321 -6.48 50.47 -4.19
CA SER A 321 -6.54 51.93 -4.09
C SER A 321 -7.82 52.30 -3.33
N ALA A 322 -7.68 52.88 -2.14
CA ALA A 322 -8.80 53.27 -1.30
C ALA A 322 -9.70 54.29 -2.03
N PRO A 323 -11.04 54.16 -1.97
CA PRO A 323 -11.96 55.09 -2.63
C PRO A 323 -11.85 56.49 -2.03
N SER A 324 -11.81 57.51 -2.88
CA SER A 324 -11.67 58.90 -2.46
C SER A 324 -12.90 59.38 -1.67
N ALA A 325 -12.70 59.74 -0.40
CA ALA A 325 -13.75 60.30 0.43
C ALA A 325 -14.12 61.74 -0.02
N PRO A 326 -15.39 62.17 0.08
CA PRO A 326 -15.81 63.50 -0.35
C PRO A 326 -15.20 64.64 0.49
N LEU A 327 -14.79 65.71 -0.18
CA LEU A 327 -14.32 66.93 0.46
C LEU A 327 -15.48 67.77 1.01
N ILE A 328 -15.52 67.95 2.34
CA ILE A 328 -16.19 69.09 2.99
C ILE A 328 -15.15 69.80 3.86
N GLN A 329 -15.04 71.13 3.72
CA GLN A 329 -13.92 71.89 4.26
C GLN A 329 -14.22 72.53 5.63
N ALA A 330 -13.26 72.31 6.54
CA ALA A 330 -12.72 73.25 7.53
C ALA A 330 -13.66 74.16 8.37
N LYS A 331 -13.47 74.06 9.70
CA LYS A 331 -13.06 75.24 10.48
C LYS A 331 -12.13 74.88 11.64
N ASN A 332 -11.37 75.88 12.10
CA ASN A 332 -10.20 75.73 12.95
C ASN A 332 -10.53 75.77 14.47
N THR A 333 -9.74 75.00 15.25
CA THR A 333 -9.15 75.21 16.62
C THR A 333 -9.64 76.34 17.57
N PRO A 334 -9.27 76.35 18.89
CA PRO A 334 -8.51 75.36 19.71
C PRO A 334 -9.11 75.13 21.14
N VAL A 335 -8.30 74.55 22.07
CA VAL A 335 -8.46 74.59 23.56
C VAL A 335 -9.53 73.61 24.12
N ASN A 336 -9.38 72.92 25.28
CA ASN A 336 -8.38 72.95 26.36
C ASN A 336 -7.87 71.55 26.77
N ALA A 337 -6.90 71.49 27.69
CA ALA A 337 -6.36 70.26 28.30
C ALA A 337 -6.71 70.10 29.80
N GLN A 338 -6.68 68.86 30.29
CA GLN A 338 -6.41 68.39 31.67
C GLN A 338 -6.12 66.86 31.55
N THR A 339 -4.89 66.35 31.68
CA THR A 339 -4.06 66.09 32.89
C THR A 339 -4.65 65.04 33.86
N PRO A 340 -3.85 64.14 34.48
CA PRO A 340 -2.40 63.85 34.35
C PRO A 340 -2.15 62.31 34.08
N GLU A 341 -1.04 61.59 34.35
CA GLU A 341 0.30 61.88 34.90
C GLU A 341 1.38 60.82 34.48
N VAL A 342 2.60 61.01 34.99
CA VAL A 342 3.71 60.09 35.36
C VAL A 342 3.44 58.57 35.42
N ALA A 343 4.40 57.64 35.20
CA ALA A 343 5.71 57.55 34.49
C ALA A 343 6.17 56.05 34.61
N SER A 344 7.28 55.51 34.07
CA SER A 344 8.48 55.99 33.35
C SER A 344 8.88 54.87 32.36
N ALA A 345 9.57 55.03 31.22
CA ALA A 345 10.66 55.91 30.81
C ALA A 345 11.99 55.63 31.58
N GLN A 346 13.17 55.50 30.95
CA GLN A 346 13.47 55.45 29.50
C GLN A 346 14.82 54.75 29.25
N ALA A 347 15.16 54.57 27.97
CA ALA A 347 16.38 53.94 27.49
C ALA A 347 17.68 54.70 27.80
N THR A 348 18.80 54.00 27.65
CA THR A 348 20.09 54.59 27.25
C THR A 348 20.75 53.67 26.22
N ALA A 349 21.63 54.22 25.38
CA ALA A 349 22.24 53.53 24.24
C ALA A 349 23.76 53.35 24.43
N GLU A 350 24.43 53.00 23.32
CA GLU A 350 25.89 52.92 23.08
C GLU A 350 26.59 51.58 23.40
N THR A 351 27.66 51.14 22.71
CA THR A 351 28.25 51.38 21.37
C THR A 351 29.43 50.37 21.20
N SER A 352 29.96 50.16 19.99
CA SER A 352 31.27 49.53 19.66
C SER A 352 31.45 48.00 19.75
N ILE A 353 32.44 47.35 19.09
CA ILE A 353 32.91 47.33 17.67
C ILE A 353 34.10 46.32 17.57
N ALA A 354 34.33 45.71 16.40
CA ALA A 354 35.58 45.00 15.98
C ALA A 354 35.95 43.68 16.73
N THR A 355 36.98 42.92 16.31
CA THR A 355 37.14 41.98 15.16
C THR A 355 38.48 41.20 15.31
N GLU A 356 38.66 40.08 14.58
CA GLU A 356 39.95 39.41 14.24
C GLU A 356 40.77 38.60 15.30
N SER A 357 40.91 37.27 15.06
CA SER A 357 42.15 36.50 14.68
C SER A 357 43.51 36.63 15.43
N PRO A 358 44.52 35.72 15.25
CA PRO A 358 44.53 34.25 14.99
C PRO A 358 45.71 33.42 15.67
N ALA A 359 45.75 32.09 15.40
CA ALA A 359 46.93 31.21 15.17
C ALA A 359 47.94 30.67 16.27
N ALA A 360 48.14 29.33 16.22
CA ALA A 360 49.40 28.51 16.27
C ALA A 360 50.34 28.31 17.51
N GLU A 361 50.50 27.02 17.93
CA GLU A 361 51.72 26.24 18.36
C GLU A 361 52.76 26.78 19.42
N PRO A 362 53.83 26.05 19.88
CA PRO A 362 54.29 24.64 19.70
C PRO A 362 54.80 23.88 20.99
N ALA A 363 55.28 22.62 20.79
CA ALA A 363 56.42 21.94 21.49
C ALA A 363 56.30 21.24 22.90
N ALA A 364 57.32 20.40 23.21
CA ALA A 364 57.51 19.47 24.37
C ALA A 364 58.92 19.71 25.03
N PRO A 365 59.65 18.80 25.77
CA PRO A 365 59.40 17.45 26.34
C PRO A 365 59.95 17.20 27.80
N ALA A 366 59.85 15.97 28.38
CA ALA A 366 60.79 15.40 29.39
C ALA A 366 60.56 13.90 29.77
N THR A 367 61.62 13.22 30.25
CA THR A 367 61.74 11.83 30.81
C THR A 367 62.66 11.87 32.06
N PRO A 368 62.89 10.85 32.96
CA PRO A 368 63.30 9.41 32.75
C PRO A 368 62.45 8.42 33.64
N VAL A 369 62.81 7.19 34.11
CA VAL A 369 64.08 6.44 34.37
C VAL A 369 63.91 4.89 34.28
N THR A 370 64.90 4.11 34.72
CA THR A 370 64.99 2.62 34.83
C THR A 370 65.80 2.25 36.12
N PRO A 371 66.20 0.99 36.50
CA PRO A 371 66.59 -0.24 35.75
C PRO A 371 65.72 -1.48 36.13
N THR A 372 66.05 -2.80 36.08
CA THR A 372 67.31 -3.60 36.00
C THR A 372 67.05 -5.04 35.43
N ALA A 373 68.02 -5.95 35.54
CA ALA A 373 68.06 -7.37 35.07
C ALA A 373 68.91 -8.23 36.09
N PRO A 374 69.29 -9.53 35.92
CA PRO A 374 69.18 -10.42 34.73
C PRO A 374 68.97 -11.97 34.93
N ALA A 375 68.88 -12.71 33.80
CA ALA A 375 69.47 -14.04 33.48
C ALA A 375 68.83 -15.44 33.83
N THR A 376 68.68 -16.24 32.74
CA THR A 376 68.94 -17.72 32.53
C THR A 376 68.04 -18.89 32.99
N GLN A 377 67.72 -19.73 31.97
CA GLN A 377 67.67 -21.23 31.86
C GLN A 377 66.43 -22.11 32.20
N GLU A 378 66.13 -22.97 31.19
CA GLU A 378 65.67 -24.39 31.15
C GLU A 378 64.27 -24.89 31.65
N GLU A 379 63.44 -25.19 30.63
CA GLU A 379 62.65 -26.42 30.33
C GLU A 379 61.57 -27.06 31.28
N SER A 380 60.39 -27.27 30.66
CA SER A 380 59.45 -28.41 30.80
C SER A 380 58.16 -28.32 31.64
N ALA A 381 57.11 -28.96 31.09
CA ALA A 381 55.88 -29.52 31.69
C ALA A 381 54.72 -28.62 32.23
N LYS A 382 53.56 -28.75 31.52
CA LYS A 382 52.14 -28.56 31.95
C LYS A 382 51.64 -27.12 32.27
N PRO A 383 50.59 -26.63 31.58
CA PRO A 383 49.93 -25.36 31.92
C PRO A 383 48.88 -25.52 33.03
N SER A 384 49.23 -25.12 34.25
CA SER A 384 48.25 -24.87 35.33
C SER A 384 47.47 -23.58 35.05
N ILE A 385 46.13 -23.65 34.99
CA ILE A 385 45.31 -22.46 34.69
C ILE A 385 45.29 -21.51 35.90
N ASN A 386 45.84 -20.30 35.73
CA ASN A 386 45.89 -19.26 36.76
C ASN A 386 44.47 -18.92 37.28
N PRO A 387 44.20 -18.96 38.60
CA PRO A 387 42.90 -18.63 39.19
C PRO A 387 42.40 -17.21 38.85
N GLU A 388 43.29 -16.22 38.68
CA GLU A 388 42.92 -14.84 38.31
C GLU A 388 42.21 -14.76 36.96
N ILE A 389 42.55 -15.66 36.02
CA ILE A 389 41.92 -15.70 34.70
C ILE A 389 40.48 -16.22 34.81
N ARG A 390 40.23 -17.19 35.71
CA ARG A 390 38.87 -17.65 36.04
C ARG A 390 38.06 -16.55 36.73
N GLU A 391 38.63 -15.81 37.68
CA GLU A 391 38.02 -14.63 38.29
C GLU A 391 37.63 -13.57 37.25
N ARG A 392 38.55 -13.21 36.34
CA ARG A 392 38.27 -12.22 35.27
C ARG A 392 37.18 -12.71 34.31
N LEU A 393 37.21 -13.98 33.89
CA LEU A 393 36.16 -14.55 33.03
C LEU A 393 34.79 -14.60 33.74
N VAL A 394 34.73 -14.89 35.04
CA VAL A 394 33.48 -14.86 35.83
C VAL A 394 32.98 -13.43 36.06
N LYS A 395 33.87 -12.43 36.18
CA LYS A 395 33.49 -11.01 36.23
C LYS A 395 32.94 -10.53 34.88
N ILE A 396 33.56 -10.91 33.76
CA ILE A 396 33.13 -10.56 32.39
C ILE A 396 31.82 -11.27 31.99
N SER A 397 31.62 -12.53 32.40
CA SER A 397 30.36 -13.23 32.13
C SER A 397 29.21 -12.65 32.95
N LYS A 398 29.46 -12.28 34.21
CA LYS A 398 28.48 -11.58 35.04
C LYS A 398 28.13 -10.20 34.47
N SER A 399 29.10 -9.37 34.08
CA SER A 399 28.81 -8.03 33.54
C SER A 399 27.92 -8.11 32.28
N LYS A 400 28.23 -9.01 31.33
CA LYS A 400 27.41 -9.21 30.12
C LYS A 400 26.03 -9.80 30.38
N ILE A 401 25.84 -10.51 31.49
CA ILE A 401 24.51 -10.95 31.94
C ILE A 401 23.75 -9.77 32.56
N THR A 402 24.42 -8.92 33.36
CA THR A 402 23.80 -7.71 33.91
C THR A 402 23.42 -6.72 32.80
N GLU A 403 24.27 -6.48 31.79
CA GLU A 403 23.95 -5.66 30.62
C GLU A 403 22.71 -6.20 29.89
N LYS A 404 22.62 -7.50 29.63
CA LYS A 404 21.43 -8.11 29.00
C LYS A 404 20.17 -8.14 29.87
N ILE A 405 20.30 -8.02 31.18
CA ILE A 405 19.18 -7.84 32.11
C ILE A 405 18.76 -6.36 32.12
N GLN A 406 19.71 -5.43 32.04
CA GLN A 406 19.48 -3.99 31.93
C GLN A 406 18.77 -3.64 30.61
N GLU A 407 19.29 -4.12 29.46
CA GLU A 407 18.64 -3.99 28.15
C GLU A 407 17.22 -4.57 28.15
N ARG A 408 17.01 -5.74 28.80
CA ARG A 408 15.67 -6.32 28.93
C ARG A 408 14.75 -5.51 29.83
N ALA A 409 15.26 -4.93 30.91
CA ALA A 409 14.49 -4.04 31.79
C ALA A 409 14.14 -2.72 31.10
N GLU A 410 15.03 -2.19 30.25
CA GLU A 410 14.78 -0.97 29.47
C GLU A 410 13.78 -1.22 28.33
N ILE A 411 13.89 -2.35 27.61
CA ILE A 411 12.87 -2.79 26.65
C ILE A 411 11.51 -3.02 27.34
N GLN A 412 11.52 -3.61 28.54
CA GLN A 412 10.28 -3.86 29.30
C GLN A 412 9.67 -2.57 29.87
N ASN A 413 10.48 -1.57 30.24
CA ASN A 413 10.00 -0.23 30.65
C ASN A 413 9.55 0.63 29.45
N GLN A 414 10.18 0.51 28.27
CA GLN A 414 9.71 1.18 27.06
C GLN A 414 8.37 0.62 26.54
N GLN A 415 7.97 -0.59 26.97
CA GLN A 415 6.60 -1.08 26.81
C GLN A 415 5.61 -0.59 27.89
N VAL A 416 6.04 0.28 28.82
CA VAL A 416 5.20 0.90 29.87
C VAL A 416 5.27 2.44 29.82
N GLN A 417 5.25 2.99 28.61
CA GLN A 417 4.58 4.27 28.33
C GLN A 417 3.55 4.09 27.21
N ALA A 418 2.57 3.21 27.48
CA ALA A 418 1.29 3.33 26.81
C ALA A 418 0.64 4.65 27.25
N GLU A 419 0.22 5.47 26.29
CA GLU A 419 -0.83 6.47 26.53
C GLU A 419 -2.06 5.74 27.13
N ALA A 420 -2.83 6.42 27.97
CA ALA A 420 -3.84 5.78 28.82
C ALA A 420 -5.03 5.23 28.01
N ILE A 421 -4.86 4.04 27.42
CA ILE A 421 -5.94 3.22 26.86
C ILE A 421 -6.85 2.84 28.04
N THR A 422 -7.99 3.52 28.13
CA THR A 422 -9.07 3.16 29.05
C THR A 422 -9.47 1.72 28.82
N ILE A 423 -9.52 0.93 29.89
CA ILE A 423 -9.96 -0.47 29.85
C ILE A 423 -11.38 -0.48 29.24
N PRO A 424 -11.61 -1.18 28.10
CA PRO A 424 -12.95 -1.23 27.51
C PRO A 424 -13.92 -1.88 28.50
N GLU A 425 -15.12 -1.33 28.64
CA GLU A 425 -16.05 -1.80 29.66
C GLU A 425 -16.42 -3.27 29.38
N ALA A 426 -16.36 -4.12 30.41
CA ALA A 426 -16.57 -5.55 30.21
C ALA A 426 -18.01 -5.84 29.76
N VAL A 427 -18.16 -6.44 28.58
CA VAL A 427 -19.46 -6.76 27.94
C VAL A 427 -20.35 -7.63 28.83
N VAL A 428 -19.73 -8.42 29.71
CA VAL A 428 -20.38 -9.10 30.82
C VAL A 428 -19.64 -8.72 32.09
N SER A 429 -20.37 -8.31 33.11
CA SER A 429 -19.82 -7.96 34.42
C SER A 429 -19.24 -9.18 35.14
N GLY A 430 -18.47 -8.95 36.21
CA GLY A 430 -18.03 -10.03 37.12
C GLY A 430 -19.18 -10.77 37.83
N SER A 431 -20.42 -10.27 37.75
CA SER A 431 -21.64 -10.93 38.26
C SER A 431 -22.42 -11.69 37.18
N GLY A 432 -22.06 -11.58 35.90
CA GLY A 432 -22.73 -12.25 34.78
C GLY A 432 -23.76 -11.39 34.02
N ASP A 433 -23.88 -10.11 34.36
CA ASP A 433 -24.85 -9.18 33.76
C ASP A 433 -24.31 -8.52 32.48
N PHE A 434 -25.15 -8.34 31.46
CA PHE A 434 -24.75 -7.80 30.16
C PHE A 434 -24.64 -6.26 30.16
N SER A 435 -23.47 -5.71 29.76
CA SER A 435 -23.28 -4.28 29.48
C SER A 435 -23.46 -3.97 27.99
N ALA A 436 -24.55 -3.27 27.68
CA ALA A 436 -24.81 -2.70 26.35
C ALA A 436 -23.73 -1.69 25.92
N LYS A 437 -23.11 -0.98 26.87
CA LYS A 437 -22.03 -0.02 26.61
C LYS A 437 -20.74 -0.75 26.23
N GLY A 438 -20.31 -1.72 27.04
CA GLY A 438 -19.15 -2.57 26.74
C GLY A 438 -19.25 -3.27 25.39
N PHE A 439 -20.46 -3.75 25.03
CA PHE A 439 -20.72 -4.30 23.70
C PHE A 439 -20.49 -3.28 22.57
N LEU A 440 -21.03 -2.06 22.70
CA LEU A 440 -20.85 -1.00 21.70
C LEU A 440 -19.40 -0.50 21.60
N GLU A 441 -18.66 -0.43 22.71
CA GLU A 441 -17.22 -0.15 22.71
C GLU A 441 -16.42 -1.25 22.01
N ASN A 442 -16.72 -2.53 22.30
CA ASN A 442 -16.08 -3.65 21.60
C ASN A 442 -16.40 -3.66 20.09
N ILE A 443 -17.64 -3.35 19.68
CA ILE A 443 -17.95 -3.17 18.24
C ILE A 443 -17.10 -2.06 17.65
N LYS A 444 -17.01 -0.89 18.32
CA LYS A 444 -16.21 0.23 17.81
C LYS A 444 -14.72 -0.14 17.66
N ASN A 445 -14.18 -0.88 18.62
CA ASN A 445 -12.78 -1.34 18.61
C ASN A 445 -12.49 -2.44 17.58
N ILE A 446 -13.45 -3.33 17.30
CA ILE A 446 -13.28 -4.44 16.35
C ILE A 446 -13.62 -4.03 14.91
N ALA A 447 -14.67 -3.22 14.73
CA ALA A 447 -15.16 -2.76 13.43
C ALA A 447 -15.99 -1.46 13.53
N GLU A 448 -15.32 -0.31 13.64
CA GLU A 448 -15.94 1.02 13.68
C GLU A 448 -16.95 1.26 12.54
N THR A 449 -16.73 0.65 11.37
CA THR A 449 -17.64 0.70 10.20
C THR A 449 -19.05 0.13 10.46
N LEU A 450 -19.23 -0.68 11.51
CA LEU A 450 -20.54 -1.23 11.92
C LEU A 450 -21.27 -0.35 12.94
N PHE A 451 -20.58 0.58 13.59
CA PHE A 451 -21.16 1.46 14.59
C PHE A 451 -22.23 2.41 13.99
N VAL A 452 -21.92 3.03 12.85
CA VAL A 452 -22.84 3.96 12.17
C VAL A 452 -24.12 3.27 11.64
N PRO A 453 -24.06 2.06 11.03
CA PRO A 453 -25.24 1.26 10.71
C PRO A 453 -26.12 0.88 11.90
N LEU A 454 -25.52 0.49 13.04
CA LEU A 454 -26.25 0.05 14.22
C LEU A 454 -27.14 1.16 14.84
N ASN A 455 -26.78 2.43 14.63
CA ASN A 455 -27.62 3.59 15.01
C ASN A 455 -29.02 3.60 14.35
N LYS A 456 -29.23 2.82 13.26
CA LYS A 456 -30.55 2.63 12.61
C LYS A 456 -31.17 1.26 12.92
N SER A 457 -30.98 0.82 14.16
CA SER A 457 -31.49 -0.45 14.69
C SER A 457 -32.06 -0.27 16.10
N TYR A 458 -33.02 -1.12 16.47
CA TYR A 458 -33.53 -1.28 17.83
C TYR A 458 -32.96 -2.55 18.46
N PHE A 459 -32.91 -2.59 19.79
CA PHE A 459 -32.29 -3.68 20.55
C PHE A 459 -33.25 -4.18 21.64
N ALA A 460 -33.31 -5.49 21.84
CA ALA A 460 -33.98 -6.09 22.99
C ALA A 460 -33.09 -7.19 23.57
N TYR A 461 -33.00 -7.27 24.90
CA TYR A 461 -32.22 -8.30 25.59
C TYR A 461 -33.14 -9.18 26.43
N LYS A 462 -33.12 -10.50 26.19
CA LYS A 462 -33.98 -11.47 26.87
C LYS A 462 -33.18 -12.74 27.14
N SER A 463 -33.12 -13.21 28.38
CA SER A 463 -32.64 -14.57 28.72
C SER A 463 -31.31 -15.00 28.05
N ASN A 464 -30.26 -14.16 28.13
CA ASN A 464 -28.95 -14.37 27.48
C ASN A 464 -28.95 -14.39 25.92
N LEU A 465 -29.97 -13.80 25.30
CA LEU A 465 -30.05 -13.52 23.87
C LEU A 465 -30.18 -12.00 23.66
N LEU A 466 -29.34 -11.43 22.78
CA LEU A 466 -29.52 -10.10 22.22
C LEU A 466 -30.23 -10.19 20.86
N GLU A 467 -31.38 -9.55 20.75
CA GLU A 467 -32.17 -9.42 19.53
C GLU A 467 -31.91 -8.04 18.91
N ILE A 468 -31.40 -7.99 17.69
CA ILE A 468 -31.15 -6.75 16.94
C ILE A 468 -32.22 -6.63 15.84
N TYR A 469 -32.97 -5.53 15.83
CA TYR A 469 -34.01 -5.21 14.86
C TYR A 469 -33.59 -4.00 14.00
N PRO A 470 -32.84 -4.23 12.91
CA PRO A 470 -32.39 -3.16 12.01
C PRO A 470 -33.47 -2.70 11.03
N SER A 471 -33.37 -1.45 10.58
CA SER A 471 -34.10 -1.00 9.38
C SER A 471 -33.71 -1.83 8.14
N ALA A 472 -34.65 -2.07 7.22
CA ALA A 472 -34.46 -2.93 6.04
C ALA A 472 -33.17 -2.61 5.25
N LYS A 473 -32.88 -1.33 4.99
CA LYS A 473 -31.65 -0.93 4.27
C LYS A 473 -30.36 -1.30 5.02
N VAL A 474 -30.38 -1.41 6.35
CA VAL A 474 -29.24 -1.88 7.16
C VAL A 474 -29.20 -3.41 7.24
N TRP A 475 -30.35 -4.09 7.28
CA TRP A 475 -30.42 -5.55 7.23
C TRP A 475 -29.79 -6.10 5.93
N PHE A 476 -30.35 -5.71 4.77
CA PHE A 476 -29.95 -6.24 3.47
C PHE A 476 -28.48 -5.93 3.10
N ASN A 477 -28.02 -4.70 3.33
CA ASN A 477 -26.71 -4.26 2.83
C ASN A 477 -25.55 -4.52 3.80
N ILE A 478 -25.82 -4.76 5.09
CA ILE A 478 -24.79 -4.70 6.14
C ILE A 478 -24.90 -5.87 7.11
N LEU A 479 -26.01 -6.01 7.83
CA LEU A 479 -26.11 -6.94 8.97
C LEU A 479 -26.40 -8.39 8.58
N ASN A 480 -26.97 -8.66 7.40
CA ASN A 480 -27.11 -10.01 6.85
C ASN A 480 -25.77 -10.57 6.26
N SER A 481 -24.69 -9.79 6.25
CA SER A 481 -23.39 -10.28 5.75
C SER A 481 -22.65 -11.11 6.81
N LYS A 482 -22.13 -12.29 6.42
CA LYS A 482 -21.53 -13.27 7.33
C LYS A 482 -20.40 -12.70 8.19
N ASN A 483 -19.51 -11.90 7.59
CA ASN A 483 -18.39 -11.26 8.28
C ASN A 483 -18.85 -10.36 9.43
N ASN A 484 -19.90 -9.55 9.20
CA ASN A 484 -20.42 -8.64 10.22
C ASN A 484 -21.15 -9.39 11.34
N LEU A 485 -21.82 -10.49 11.00
CA LEU A 485 -22.48 -11.39 11.97
C LEU A 485 -21.45 -12.10 12.86
N GLU A 486 -20.31 -12.53 12.31
CA GLU A 486 -19.18 -13.11 13.07
C GLU A 486 -18.48 -12.06 13.95
N VAL A 487 -18.29 -10.83 13.46
CA VAL A 487 -17.79 -9.70 14.26
C VAL A 487 -18.71 -9.41 15.45
N LEU A 488 -20.03 -9.34 15.24
CA LEU A 488 -21.00 -9.10 16.32
C LEU A 488 -20.96 -10.21 17.38
N LYS A 489 -20.92 -11.49 16.96
CA LYS A 489 -20.78 -12.63 17.88
C LYS A 489 -19.47 -12.58 18.67
N THR A 490 -18.38 -12.19 18.02
CA THR A 490 -17.06 -12.04 18.66
C THR A 490 -17.09 -10.92 19.71
N ALA A 491 -17.76 -9.80 19.42
CA ALA A 491 -17.89 -8.65 20.32
C ALA A 491 -18.67 -8.95 21.61
N ILE A 492 -19.43 -10.05 21.69
CA ILE A 492 -20.27 -10.43 22.84
C ILE A 492 -19.71 -11.58 23.70
N ASN A 493 -18.60 -12.20 23.29
CA ASN A 493 -17.77 -13.07 24.15
C ASN A 493 -18.52 -14.23 24.87
N GLY A 494 -19.62 -14.75 24.30
CA GLY A 494 -20.28 -15.98 24.75
C GLY A 494 -21.81 -15.98 24.78
N LEU A 495 -22.48 -14.81 24.76
CA LEU A 495 -23.95 -14.75 24.66
C LEU A 495 -24.41 -14.90 23.19
N ASN A 496 -25.68 -15.26 22.99
CA ASN A 496 -26.24 -15.41 21.64
C ASN A 496 -26.70 -14.05 21.07
N ILE A 497 -26.61 -13.92 19.74
CA ILE A 497 -27.15 -12.78 18.99
C ILE A 497 -28.00 -13.31 17.84
N ILE A 498 -29.20 -12.74 17.67
CA ILE A 498 -30.05 -12.93 16.50
C ILE A 498 -30.34 -11.55 15.87
N ILE A 499 -30.18 -11.48 14.56
CA ILE A 499 -30.45 -10.29 13.74
C ILE A 499 -31.78 -10.55 13.03
N MET A 500 -32.83 -9.88 13.49
CA MET A 500 -34.21 -10.12 13.04
C MET A 500 -34.42 -9.55 11.63
N ASN A 501 -35.10 -10.31 10.77
CA ASN A 501 -35.51 -9.83 9.45
C ASN A 501 -36.67 -8.82 9.60
N PRO A 502 -36.50 -7.55 9.19
CA PRO A 502 -37.54 -6.53 9.35
C PRO A 502 -38.78 -6.74 8.48
N ASP A 503 -38.70 -7.57 7.44
CA ASP A 503 -39.86 -7.90 6.58
C ASP A 503 -40.74 -9.01 7.20
N GLU A 504 -40.20 -9.80 8.14
CA GLU A 504 -40.89 -10.92 8.80
C GLU A 504 -41.20 -10.64 10.29
N HIS A 505 -40.42 -9.79 10.96
CA HIS A 505 -40.52 -9.53 12.40
C HIS A 505 -40.73 -8.05 12.71
N LYS A 506 -41.91 -7.71 13.26
CA LYS A 506 -42.18 -6.38 13.83
C LYS A 506 -41.30 -6.14 15.07
N THR A 507 -40.79 -4.92 15.21
CA THR A 507 -40.12 -4.43 16.42
C THR A 507 -41.06 -4.52 17.63
N PRO A 508 -40.70 -5.22 18.72
CA PRO A 508 -41.54 -5.28 19.92
C PRO A 508 -41.53 -3.95 20.67
N SER A 509 -42.64 -3.61 21.34
CA SER A 509 -42.81 -2.35 22.09
C SER A 509 -41.88 -2.19 23.29
N THR A 510 -41.18 -3.26 23.70
CA THR A 510 -40.15 -3.26 24.74
C THR A 510 -38.73 -2.99 24.22
N ALA A 511 -38.51 -2.93 22.89
CA ALA A 511 -37.19 -2.69 22.32
C ALA A 511 -36.75 -1.22 22.51
N VAL A 512 -35.48 -1.04 22.88
CA VAL A 512 -34.84 0.28 23.03
C VAL A 512 -34.22 0.74 21.71
N ASP A 513 -34.23 2.05 21.46
CA ASP A 513 -33.42 2.64 20.37
C ASP A 513 -31.93 2.66 20.74
N PHE A 514 -31.06 2.89 19.74
CA PHE A 514 -29.61 2.91 19.90
C PHE A 514 -29.12 3.88 21.00
N ASN A 515 -29.75 5.04 21.19
CA ASN A 515 -29.30 6.01 22.20
C ASN A 515 -29.70 5.56 23.61
N GLN A 516 -30.89 4.98 23.77
CA GLN A 516 -31.32 4.36 25.02
C GLN A 516 -30.47 3.13 25.38
N PHE A 517 -30.11 2.32 24.38
CA PHE A 517 -29.21 1.18 24.52
C PHE A 517 -27.78 1.63 24.90
N SER A 518 -27.22 2.66 24.26
CA SER A 518 -25.92 3.24 24.63
C SER A 518 -25.92 3.93 26.00
N ALA A 519 -27.08 4.38 26.49
CA ALA A 519 -27.23 4.85 27.87
C ALA A 519 -27.18 3.71 28.91
N GLY A 520 -27.31 2.45 28.48
CA GLY A 520 -27.32 1.25 29.33
C GLY A 520 -28.72 0.73 29.68
N LYS A 521 -29.78 1.16 28.97
CA LYS A 521 -31.13 0.59 29.14
C LYS A 521 -31.29 -0.66 28.28
N LEU A 522 -31.89 -1.70 28.85
CA LEU A 522 -32.15 -2.99 28.17
C LEU A 522 -33.63 -3.21 27.82
N GLU A 523 -34.54 -2.46 28.44
CA GLU A 523 -35.99 -2.47 28.18
C GLU A 523 -36.53 -1.05 28.04
N ALA A 524 -37.46 -0.85 27.11
CA ALA A 524 -38.23 0.39 26.98
C ALA A 524 -39.45 0.36 27.91
N THR A 525 -39.73 1.48 28.58
CA THR A 525 -40.99 1.66 29.32
C THR A 525 -42.17 1.53 28.36
N PRO A 526 -43.17 0.67 28.63
CA PRO A 526 -44.23 0.37 27.67
C PRO A 526 -45.02 1.64 27.35
N LYS A 527 -45.14 1.94 26.06
CA LYS A 527 -46.17 2.86 25.58
C LYS A 527 -47.52 2.18 25.77
N THR A 528 -48.47 2.89 26.37
CA THR A 528 -49.87 2.46 26.45
C THR A 528 -50.51 2.61 25.07
N ASP A 529 -50.59 1.52 24.33
CA ASP A 529 -51.37 1.44 23.09
C ASP A 529 -52.87 1.47 23.41
N ASP A 530 -53.46 2.66 23.53
CA ASP A 530 -54.93 2.81 23.51
C ASP A 530 -55.40 4.20 22.99
N THR A 531 -55.35 4.37 21.66
CA THR A 531 -56.35 5.17 20.95
C THR A 531 -56.72 4.43 19.67
N SER A 532 -57.97 3.99 19.58
CA SER A 532 -58.52 3.29 18.43
C SER A 532 -58.55 4.17 17.18
N LEU A 533 -58.09 3.60 16.06
CA LEU A 533 -58.29 4.14 14.71
C LEU A 533 -59.80 4.23 14.46
N SER A 534 -60.34 5.44 14.56
CA SER A 534 -61.78 5.71 14.62
C SER A 534 -62.32 6.43 13.38
N ALA A 535 -61.44 6.77 12.43
CA ALA A 535 -61.77 7.38 11.16
C ALA A 535 -61.04 6.70 9.98
N ILE A 536 -61.70 6.61 8.84
CA ILE A 536 -61.17 6.01 7.60
C ILE A 536 -60.05 6.90 6.98
N SER A 537 -59.95 8.16 7.41
CA SER A 537 -58.86 9.09 7.07
C SER A 537 -57.47 8.53 7.33
N ASP A 538 -57.31 7.71 8.37
CA ASP A 538 -55.98 7.23 8.80
C ASP A 538 -55.44 6.12 7.86
N ILE A 539 -56.25 5.67 6.90
CA ILE A 539 -55.91 4.66 5.88
C ILE A 539 -55.59 5.30 4.52
N MET A 540 -56.08 6.52 4.24
CA MET A 540 -55.74 7.28 3.03
C MET A 540 -55.05 8.60 3.41
N GLY A 541 -53.71 8.57 3.42
CA GLY A 541 -52.90 9.74 3.74
C GLY A 541 -53.18 10.94 2.82
N ASN A 542 -53.09 12.14 3.38
CA ASN A 542 -53.41 13.45 2.81
C ASN A 542 -53.47 13.51 1.27
N ILE A 543 -54.68 13.36 0.73
CA ILE A 543 -54.99 13.81 -0.63
C ILE A 543 -54.91 15.33 -0.63
N GLN A 544 -53.93 15.87 -1.36
CA GLN A 544 -53.77 17.31 -1.52
C GLN A 544 -54.54 17.74 -2.77
N GLU A 545 -55.74 18.31 -2.57
CA GLU A 545 -56.56 18.83 -3.66
C GLU A 545 -55.86 20.03 -4.31
N LEU A 546 -55.75 19.99 -5.65
CA LEU A 546 -55.20 21.07 -6.47
C LEU A 546 -56.37 21.93 -6.98
N GLU A 547 -56.73 22.94 -6.19
CA GLU A 547 -57.64 24.00 -6.64
C GLU A 547 -56.88 25.07 -7.45
N ASP A 548 -57.51 25.51 -8.56
CA ASP A 548 -57.08 26.55 -9.50
C ASP A 548 -55.74 26.36 -10.26
N SER A 549 -55.64 26.60 -11.57
CA SER A 549 -56.67 26.84 -12.61
C SER A 549 -56.03 26.55 -13.99
N PRO A 550 -56.80 26.24 -15.07
CA PRO A 550 -56.22 25.61 -16.26
C PRO A 550 -55.66 26.59 -17.31
N PHE A 551 -54.35 26.87 -17.24
CA PHE A 551 -53.53 27.43 -18.33
C PHE A 551 -52.09 26.89 -18.30
#